data_AF-A0A920N9P7-F1
#
_entry.id   AF-A0A920N9P7-F1
#
_cell.length_a   1.000
_cell.length_b   1.000
_cell.length_c   1.000
_cell.angle_alpha   90.00
_cell.angle_beta   90.00
_cell.angle_gamma   90.00
#
_symmetry.space_group_name_H-M   'P 1'
#
loop_
_entity.id
_entity.type
_entity.pdbx_description
1 polymer ?
#
loop_
_entity_poly.entity_id
_entity_poly.type
_entity_poly.pdbx_seq_one_letter_code
_entity_poly.pdbx_strand_id
1 'polypeptide(L)'
;MPSASGQLGSVDPDKIERYSRDDSISPMLDSAGETLRFLDSLDFTNYCVSLKDSDPQKVIEVNRRFAEQGPDVPLHLGVTEAGLPPTV
;
A
#
# COMPACT_ATOMS: atom_id res chain seq x y z
N MET A 1 -10.97 15.56 -3.89
CA MET A 1 -9.74 15.04 -3.28
C MET A 1 -9.20 13.96 -4.20
N PRO A 2 -7.98 14.09 -4.73
CA PRO A 2 -7.35 13.03 -5.51
C PRO A 2 -6.78 11.97 -4.55
N SER A 3 -7.25 10.74 -4.63
CA SER A 3 -6.71 9.60 -3.89
C SER A 3 -5.73 8.84 -4.78
N ALA A 4 -4.50 8.63 -4.32
CA ALA A 4 -3.54 7.76 -5.00
C ALA A 4 -3.79 6.32 -4.49
N SER A 5 -4.39 5.49 -5.33
CA SER A 5 -4.66 4.08 -5.00
C SER A 5 -3.61 3.19 -5.66
N GLY A 6 -2.60 2.76 -4.89
CA GLY A 6 -1.65 1.74 -5.32
C GLY A 6 -2.22 0.35 -5.05
N GLN A 7 -2.30 -0.51 -6.07
CA GLN A 7 -2.89 -1.84 -5.98
C GLN A 7 -1.78 -2.89 -6.09
N LEU A 8 -1.85 -3.96 -5.29
CA LEU A 8 -0.93 -5.11 -5.29
C LEU A 8 -0.63 -5.71 -6.67
N GLY A 9 -1.49 -5.44 -7.67
CA GLY A 9 -1.35 -5.94 -9.04
C GLY A 9 -0.47 -5.09 -9.96
N SER A 10 -0.03 -3.89 -9.57
CA SER A 10 0.78 -3.01 -10.44
C SER A 10 2.25 -2.90 -10.01
N VAL A 11 2.75 -3.88 -9.24
CA VAL A 11 4.17 -3.92 -8.88
C VAL A 11 4.97 -4.18 -10.16
N ASP A 12 5.90 -3.29 -10.46
CA ASP A 12 6.78 -3.42 -11.62
C ASP A 12 7.47 -4.81 -11.60
N PRO A 13 7.37 -5.62 -12.68
CA PRO A 13 8.00 -6.94 -12.72
C PRO A 13 9.50 -6.91 -12.39
N ASP A 14 10.19 -5.81 -12.67
CA ASP A 14 11.61 -5.62 -12.35
C ASP A 14 11.89 -5.56 -10.83
N LYS A 15 10.87 -5.25 -10.02
CA LYS A 15 10.97 -5.27 -8.55
C LYS A 15 10.72 -6.66 -7.99
N ILE A 16 9.92 -7.50 -8.66
CA ILE A 16 9.61 -8.86 -8.20
C ILE A 16 10.88 -9.73 -8.18
N GLU A 17 11.85 -9.49 -9.07
CA GLU A 17 13.12 -10.23 -9.09
C GLU A 17 14.11 -9.82 -7.98
N ARG A 18 13.96 -8.64 -7.38
CA ARG A 18 14.87 -8.15 -6.31
C ARG A 18 14.53 -8.66 -4.93
N TYR A 19 13.32 -9.19 -4.75
CA TYR A 19 12.81 -9.67 -3.47
C TYR A 19 12.45 -11.16 -3.58
N SER A 20 12.55 -11.89 -2.47
CA SER A 20 12.14 -13.30 -2.44
C SER A 20 10.67 -13.42 -2.84
N ARG A 21 10.29 -14.51 -3.54
CA ARG A 21 8.88 -14.82 -3.82
C ARG A 21 8.03 -14.91 -2.54
N ASP A 22 8.66 -15.21 -1.41
CA ASP A 22 8.02 -15.31 -0.11
C ASP A 22 7.85 -13.94 0.59
N ASP A 23 8.53 -12.89 0.11
CA ASP A 23 8.45 -11.54 0.66
C ASP A 23 7.71 -10.60 -0.29
N SER A 24 6.38 -10.63 -0.20
CA SER A 24 5.51 -9.73 -0.96
C SER A 24 5.32 -8.35 -0.30
N ILE A 25 5.83 -8.14 0.92
CA ILE A 25 5.59 -6.92 1.71
C ILE A 25 6.67 -5.87 1.43
N SER A 26 7.94 -6.26 1.44
CA SER A 26 9.06 -5.36 1.16
C SER A 26 8.96 -4.65 -0.20
N PRO A 27 8.66 -5.33 -1.33
CA PRO A 27 8.49 -4.64 -2.61
C PRO A 27 7.32 -3.65 -2.63
N MET A 28 6.25 -3.89 -1.86
CA MET A 28 5.14 -2.94 -1.74
C MET A 28 5.56 -1.66 -1.04
N LEU A 29 6.28 -1.79 0.08
CA LEU A 29 6.76 -0.64 0.85
C LEU A 29 7.76 0.18 0.03
N ASP A 30 8.66 -0.49 -0.70
CA ASP A 30 9.64 0.17 -1.55
C ASP A 30 8.96 0.93 -2.70
N SER A 31 7.97 0.30 -3.35
CA SER A 31 7.18 0.96 -4.40
C SER A 31 6.36 2.14 -3.87
N ALA A 32 5.78 2.01 -2.68
CA ALA A 32 5.10 3.11 -2.03
C ALA A 32 6.08 4.26 -1.74
N GLY A 33 7.25 3.95 -1.16
CA GLY A 33 8.29 4.92 -0.85
C GLY A 33 8.83 5.67 -2.08
N GLU A 34 8.99 5.00 -3.22
CA GLU A 34 9.33 5.66 -4.49
C GLU A 34 8.24 6.64 -4.94
N THR A 35 6.98 6.24 -4.82
CA THR A 35 5.84 7.10 -5.15
C THR A 35 5.79 8.32 -4.25
N LEU A 36 6.04 8.15 -2.94
CA LEU A 36 6.14 9.27 -1.99
C LEU A 36 7.25 10.23 -2.40
N ARG A 37 8.46 9.73 -2.67
CA ARG A 37 9.58 10.57 -3.14
C ARG A 37 9.25 11.34 -4.42
N PHE A 38 8.50 10.72 -5.33
CA PHE A 38 8.04 11.38 -6.54
C PHE A 38 7.02 12.49 -6.24
N LEU A 39 6.03 12.23 -5.37
CA LEU A 39 5.06 13.24 -4.93
C LEU A 39 5.74 14.40 -4.19
N ASP A 40 6.71 14.11 -3.32
CA ASP A 40 7.51 15.11 -2.61
C ASP A 40 8.32 15.96 -3.59
N SER A 41 8.86 15.37 -4.66
CA SER A 41 9.58 16.12 -5.71
C SER A 41 8.70 17.11 -6.47
N LEU A 42 7.38 16.93 -6.41
CA LEU A 42 6.37 17.81 -7.01
C LEU A 42 5.78 18.79 -5.99
N ASP A 43 6.27 18.81 -4.75
CA ASP A 43 5.70 19.56 -3.61
C ASP A 43 4.21 19.22 -3.39
N PHE A 44 3.83 17.98 -3.72
CA PHE A 44 2.44 17.52 -3.63
C PHE A 44 2.20 16.85 -2.29
N THR A 45 1.68 17.61 -1.32
CA THR A 45 1.50 17.15 0.07
C THR A 45 0.07 16.68 0.38
N ASN A 46 -0.87 16.88 -0.54
CA ASN A 46 -2.28 16.57 -0.30
C ASN A 46 -2.68 15.21 -0.90
N TYR A 47 -2.22 14.14 -0.29
CA TYR A 47 -2.51 12.75 -0.69
C TYR A 47 -2.82 11.85 0.51
N CYS A 48 -3.39 10.68 0.22
CA CYS A 48 -3.52 9.59 1.15
C CYS A 48 -3.03 8.30 0.50
N VAL A 49 -2.54 7.37 1.30
CA VAL A 49 -2.01 6.08 0.84
C VAL A 49 -2.94 4.95 1.28
N SER A 50 -3.16 4.00 0.38
CA SER A 50 -3.95 2.79 0.64
C SER A 50 -3.16 1.59 0.15
N LEU A 51 -2.69 0.75 1.07
CA LEU A 51 -2.01 -0.51 0.76
C LEU A 51 -2.99 -1.67 0.94
N LYS A 52 -3.25 -2.41 -0.14
CA LYS A 52 -4.24 -3.50 -0.21
C LYS A 52 -3.59 -4.79 -0.70
N ASP A 53 -4.04 -5.92 -0.18
CA ASP A 53 -3.65 -7.30 -0.53
C ASP A 53 -4.90 -8.20 -0.40
N SER A 54 -4.89 -9.37 -1.04
CA SER A 54 -5.97 -10.37 -0.89
C SER A 54 -5.88 -11.14 0.42
N ASP A 55 -4.69 -11.26 1.01
CA ASP A 55 -4.50 -11.83 2.33
C ASP A 55 -4.66 -10.74 3.42
N PRO A 56 -5.68 -10.83 4.30
CA PRO A 56 -5.90 -9.83 5.34
C PRO A 56 -4.74 -9.72 6.34
N GLN A 57 -3.97 -10.79 6.58
CA GLN A 57 -2.79 -10.71 7.45
C GLN A 57 -1.69 -9.85 6.83
N LYS A 58 -1.48 -9.98 5.51
CA LYS A 58 -0.53 -9.14 4.78
C LYS A 58 -0.96 -7.68 4.76
N VAL A 59 -2.25 -7.41 4.59
CA VAL A 59 -2.80 -6.03 4.69
C VAL A 59 -2.48 -5.41 6.05
N ILE A 60 -2.67 -6.15 7.14
CA ILE A 60 -2.38 -5.64 8.48
C ILE A 60 -0.89 -5.34 8.64
N GLU A 61 -0.03 -6.29 8.26
CA GLU A 61 1.42 -6.16 8.41
C GLU A 61 1.98 -5.01 7.57
N VAL A 62 1.59 -4.91 6.30
CA VAL A 62 2.11 -3.85 5.41
C VAL A 62 1.67 -2.46 5.88
N ASN A 63 0.42 -2.30 6.32
CA ASN A 63 -0.07 -1.00 6.81
C ASN A 63 0.60 -0.61 8.13
N ARG A 64 0.91 -1.57 9.01
CA ARG A 64 1.68 -1.31 10.24
C ARG A 64 3.09 -0.82 9.93
N ARG A 65 3.83 -1.55 9.09
CA ARG A 65 5.19 -1.17 8.69
C ARG A 65 5.22 0.17 7.96
N PHE A 66 4.23 0.45 7.12
CA PHE A 66 4.13 1.74 6.45
C PHE A 66 3.90 2.88 7.45
N ALA A 67 3.00 2.71 8.42
CA ALA A 67 2.73 3.72 9.44
C ALA A 67 3.97 4.02 10.31
N GLU A 68 4.83 3.03 10.55
CA GLU A 68 6.11 3.24 11.24
C GLU A 68 7.11 4.05 10.41
N GLN A 69 7.11 3.89 9.09
CA GLN A 69 8.03 4.59 8.17
C GLN A 69 7.56 5.98 7.77
N GLY A 70 6.25 6.20 7.68
CA GLY A 70 5.63 7.45 7.23
C GLY A 70 4.47 7.87 8.14
N PRO A 71 4.72 8.22 9.42
CA PRO A 71 3.68 8.52 10.39
C PRO A 71 2.83 9.76 10.02
N ASP A 72 3.37 10.65 9.20
CA ASP A 72 2.69 11.88 8.77
C ASP A 72 1.79 11.68 7.53
N VAL A 73 1.84 10.49 6.89
CA VAL A 73 1.06 10.19 5.68
C VAL A 73 -0.29 9.57 6.07
N PRO A 74 -1.43 10.19 5.70
CA PRO A 74 -2.74 9.63 6.00
C PRO A 74 -2.96 8.27 5.32
N LEU A 75 -3.35 7.27 6.11
CA LEU A 75 -3.69 5.93 5.64
C LEU A 75 -5.20 5.79 5.40
N HIS A 76 -5.57 5.38 4.19
CA HIS A 76 -6.93 4.98 3.84
C HIS A 76 -7.04 3.45 3.90
N LEU A 77 -7.62 2.95 4.99
CA LEU A 77 -7.81 1.52 5.23
C LEU A 77 -9.14 1.05 4.64
N GLY A 78 -9.11 -0.02 3.84
CA GLY A 78 -10.31 -0.62 3.29
C GLY A 78 -10.10 -2.11 3.00
N VAL A 79 -11.07 -2.92 3.42
CA VAL A 79 -11.11 -4.35 3.12
C VAL A 79 -11.84 -4.54 1.79
N THR A 80 -11.20 -5.18 0.83
CA THR A 80 -11.85 -5.64 -0.41
C THR A 80 -12.59 -6.95 -0.14
N GLU A 81 -13.79 -7.09 -0.71
CA GLU A 81 -14.64 -8.29 -0.57
C GLU A 81 -15.06 -8.60 0.88
N ALA A 82 -15.70 -7.64 1.56
CA ALA A 82 -16.24 -7.82 2.91
C ALA A 82 -17.37 -8.87 3.05
N GLY A 83 -17.64 -9.65 2.01
CA GLY A 83 -18.72 -10.64 1.97
C GLY A 83 -20.11 -10.01 1.92
N LEU A 84 -21.13 -10.88 1.99
CA LEU A 84 -22.51 -10.45 2.12
C LEU A 84 -22.78 -9.99 3.57
N PRO A 85 -23.60 -8.94 3.78
CA PRO A 85 -23.97 -8.52 5.12
C PRO A 85 -24.64 -9.69 5.87
N PRO A 86 -24.41 -9.82 7.19
CA PRO A 86 -25.00 -10.91 7.98
C PRO A 86 -26.52 -10.86 7.85
N THR A 87 -27.10 -11.97 7.41
CA THR A 87 -28.55 -12.12 7.31
C THR A 87 -29.09 -12.26 8.72
N VAL A 88 -29.70 -11.19 9.24
CA VAL A 88 -30.48 -11.20 10.48
C VAL A 88 -31.82 -11.91 10.27
#